data_AF-A0A172ZFJ9-F1
#
_entry.id   AF-A0A172ZFJ9-F1
#
_cell.length_a   1.000
_cell.length_b   1.000
_cell.length_c   1.000
_cell.angle_alpha   90.00
_cell.angle_beta   90.00
_cell.angle_gamma   90.00
#
_symmetry.space_group_name_H-M   'P 1'
#
loop_
_entity.id
_entity.type
_entity.pdbx_description
1 polymer ?
#
loop_
_entity_poly.entity_id
_entity_poly.type
_entity_poly.pdbx_seq_one_letter_code
_entity_poly.pdbx_strand_id
1 'polypeptide(L)' 'MSQLPTWDIALQDGQHQALRLQFDTQRELQKFIMTLTVEQLINAIIYDPDQRSMDGKTYLYHFL' A
#
# COMPACT_ATOMS: atom_id res chain seq x y z
N MET A 1 20.89 -7.92 -9.60
CA MET A 1 19.62 -7.52 -10.25
C MET A 1 19.09 -6.36 -9.45
N SER A 2 19.16 -5.15 -9.98
CA SER A 2 18.64 -3.96 -9.29
C SER A 2 17.12 -4.07 -9.29
N GLN A 3 16.50 -4.32 -8.14
CA GLN A 3 15.06 -4.18 -8.00
C GLN A 3 14.73 -2.72 -8.33
N LEU A 4 13.90 -2.51 -9.35
CA LEU A 4 13.36 -1.19 -9.63
C LEU A 4 12.56 -0.74 -8.40
N PRO A 5 12.59 0.55 -8.06
CA PRO A 5 11.92 1.03 -6.86
C PRO A 5 10.39 0.96 -7.11
N THR A 6 9.68 0.13 -6.33
CA THR A 6 8.23 -0.14 -6.47
C THR A 6 7.43 0.47 -5.34
N TRP A 7 6.15 0.74 -5.60
CA TRP A 7 5.17 1.03 -4.56
C TRP A 7 4.62 -0.27 -4.01
N ASP A 8 4.52 -0.42 -2.70
CA ASP A 8 3.97 -1.63 -2.10
C ASP A 8 2.82 -1.32 -1.14
N ILE A 9 1.92 -2.28 -0.95
CA ILE A 9 0.92 -2.26 0.13
C ILE A 9 0.94 -3.59 0.85
N ALA A 10 0.99 -3.55 2.18
CA ALA A 10 0.85 -4.69 3.06
C ALA A 10 -0.52 -4.60 3.75
N LEU A 11 -1.37 -5.60 3.52
CA LEU A 11 -2.69 -5.71 4.15
C LEU A 11 -2.62 -6.67 5.33
N GLN A 12 -3.07 -6.24 6.50
CA GLN A 12 -3.24 -7.14 7.64
C GLN A 12 -4.59 -7.83 7.54
N ASP A 13 -4.59 -9.16 7.41
CA ASP A 13 -5.77 -9.99 7.65
C ASP A 13 -5.60 -10.62 9.03
N GLY A 14 -6.56 -10.40 9.93
CA GLY A 14 -6.44 -10.40 11.39
C GLY A 14 -5.84 -11.64 12.07
N GLN A 15 -5.45 -12.70 11.34
CA GLN A 15 -4.73 -13.87 11.86
C GLN A 15 -3.66 -14.47 10.91
N HIS A 16 -3.39 -13.89 9.74
CA HIS A 16 -2.48 -14.50 8.74
C HIS A 16 -1.39 -13.55 8.23
N GLN A 17 -0.43 -14.11 7.49
CA GLN A 17 0.65 -13.37 6.83
C GLN A 17 0.09 -12.19 6.05
N ALA A 18 0.65 -11.00 6.31
CA ALA A 18 0.25 -9.79 5.62
C ALA A 18 0.42 -9.97 4.10
N LEU A 19 -0.67 -9.82 3.35
CA LEU A 19 -0.61 -9.86 1.88
C LEU A 19 0.15 -8.62 1.42
N ARG A 20 1.33 -8.80 0.84
CA ARG A 20 2.13 -7.72 0.25
C ARG A 20 1.99 -7.74 -1.27
N LEU A 21 1.47 -6.65 -1.83
CA LEU A 21 1.35 -6.43 -3.26
C LEU A 21 2.30 -5.32 -3.68
N GLN A 22 2.85 -5.43 -4.89
CA GLN A 22 3.77 -4.45 -5.47
C GLN A 22 3.17 -3.86 -6.74
N PHE A 23 3.46 -2.59 -6.99
CA PHE A 23 2.99 -1.81 -8.11
C PHE A 23 4.15 -1.01 -8.70
N ASP A 24 4.21 -0.94 -10.04
CA ASP A 24 5.26 -0.21 -10.74
C ASP A 24 5.04 1.30 -10.64
N THR A 25 3.79 1.74 -10.51
CA THR A 25 3.43 3.15 -10.45
C THR A 25 2.50 3.48 -9.29
N GLN A 26 2.60 4.71 -8.78
CA GLN A 26 1.68 5.24 -7.77
C GLN A 26 0.21 5.18 -8.25
N ARG A 27 -0.02 5.40 -9.54
CA ARG A 27 -1.36 5.39 -10.13
C ARG A 27 -2.02 4.03 -10.04
N GLU A 28 -1.26 2.95 -10.23
CA GLU A 28 -1.78 1.58 -10.10
C GLU A 28 -2.12 1.25 -8.66
N LEU A 29 -1.24 1.63 -7.72
CA LEU A 29 -1.51 1.52 -6.29
C LEU A 29 -2.80 2.28 -5.91
N GLN A 30 -2.98 3.52 -6.37
CA GLN A 30 -4.18 4.32 -6.09
C GLN A 30 -5.45 3.64 -6.62
N LYS A 31 -5.41 3.11 -7.86
CA LYS A 31 -6.54 2.34 -8.41
C LYS A 31 -6.87 1.14 -7.53
N PHE A 32 -5.87 0.42 -7.03
CA PHE A 32 -6.07 -0.71 -6.12
C PHE A 32 -6.64 -0.27 -4.78
N ILE A 33 -6.11 0.80 -4.17
CA ILE A 33 -6.61 1.36 -2.90
C ILE A 33 -8.10 1.69 -2.98
N MET A 34 -8.57 2.22 -4.11
CA MET A 34 -9.99 2.52 -4.33
C MET A 34 -10.89 1.27 -4.37
N THR A 35 -10.32 0.06 -4.44
CA THR A 35 -11.07 -1.20 -4.37
C THR A 35 -11.11 -1.81 -2.97
N LEU A 36 -10.31 -1.29 -2.02
CA LEU A 36 -10.24 -1.80 -0.65
C LEU A 36 -11.44 -1.35 0.17
N THR A 37 -11.82 -2.16 1.16
CA THR A 37 -12.74 -1.69 2.19
C THR A 37 -12.04 -0.66 3.08
N VAL A 38 -12.82 0.19 3.74
CA VAL A 38 -12.29 1.19 4.69
C VAL A 38 -11.46 0.51 5.79
N GLU A 39 -11.91 -0.63 6.30
CA GLU A 39 -11.18 -1.40 7.33
C GLU A 39 -9.83 -1.91 6.81
N GLN A 40 -9.80 -2.51 5.62
CA GLN A 40 -8.56 -2.98 5.01
C GLN A 40 -7.57 -1.83 4.80
N LEU A 41 -8.05 -0.69 4.31
CA LEU A 41 -7.24 0.48 4.08
C LEU A 41 -6.70 1.09 5.37
N ILE A 42 -7.53 1.18 6.42
CA ILE A 42 -7.12 1.70 7.73
C ILE A 42 -5.99 0.86 8.33
N ASN A 43 -6.02 -0.46 8.12
CA ASN A 43 -5.02 -1.39 8.65
C ASN A 43 -3.87 -1.67 7.67
N ALA A 44 -3.88 -1.03 6.49
CA ALA A 44 -2.84 -1.20 5.48
C ALA A 44 -1.59 -0.37 5.82
N ILE A 45 -0.42 -0.90 5.43
CA ILE A 45 0.84 -0.16 5.39
C ILE A 45 1.24 -0.01 3.92
N ILE A 46 1.44 1.22 3.48
CA ILE A 46 1.85 1.56 2.12
C ILE A 46 3.31 1.98 2.14
N TYR A 47 4.10 1.45 1.21
CA TYR A 47 5.51 1.76 1.03
C TYR A 47 5.70 2.52 -0.27
N ASP A 48 6.46 3.61 -0.20
CA ASP A 48 6.90 4.34 -1.38
C ASP A 48 8.12 3.66 -2.04
N PRO A 49 8.58 4.16 -3.20
CA PRO A 49 9.72 3.59 -3.91
C PRO A 49 11.04 3.69 -3.12
N ASP A 50 11.12 4.58 -2.12
CA ASP A 50 12.24 4.70 -1.18
C ASP A 50 12.09 3.76 0.03
N GLN A 51 11.09 2.86 0.02
CA GLN A 51 10.72 1.94 1.10
C GLN A 51 10.30 2.63 2.40
N ARG A 52 9.91 3.91 2.35
CA ARG A 52 9.30 4.60 3.50
C ARG A 52 7.85 4.17 3.63
N SER A 53 7.45 3.81 4.85
CA SER A 53 6.11 3.33 5.15
C SER A 53 5.20 4.44 5.66
N MET A 54 3.93 4.39 5.28
CA MET A 54 2.84 5.15 5.90
C MET A 54 1.61 4.26 6.06
N ASP A 55 0.81 4.51 7.09
CA ASP A 55 -0.49 3.85 7.21
C ASP A 55 -1.46 4.35 6.12
N GLY A 56 -2.48 3.54 5.81
CA GLY A 56 -3.42 3.87 4.74
C GLY A 56 -4.25 5.13 5.02
N LYS A 57 -4.47 5.50 6.28
CA LYS A 57 -5.15 6.76 6.64
C LYS A 57 -4.28 7.96 6.22
N THR A 58 -3.02 7.95 6.60
CA THR A 58 -2.03 8.97 6.28
C THR A 58 -1.88 9.09 4.77
N TYR A 59 -1.85 7.97 4.05
CA TYR A 59 -1.79 7.98 2.59
C TYR A 59 -3.00 8.69 1.96
N LEU A 60 -4.23 8.39 2.42
CA LEU A 60 -5.43 9.10 1.96
C LEU A 60 -5.28 10.61 2.13
N TYR A 61 -4.89 11.08 3.31
CA TYR A 61 -4.77 12.51 3.60
C TYR A 61 -3.73 13.25 2.74
N HIS A 62 -2.65 12.56 2.32
CA HIS A 62 -1.54 13.20 1.62
C HIS A 62 -1.65 13.10 0.09
N PHE A 63 -2.35 12.08 -0.42
CA PHE A 63 -2.26 11.71 -1.84
C PHE A 63 -3.61 11.52 -2.56
N LEU A 64 -4.74 11.64 -1.87
CA LEU A 64 -6.09 11.60 -2.45
C LEU A 64 -6.90 12.83 -2.03
#